data_AF-A0A941AF68-F1
#
_entry.id   AF-A0A941AF68-F1
#
_cell.length_a   1.000
_cell.length_b   1.000
_cell.length_c   1.000
_cell.angle_alpha   90.00
_cell.angle_beta   90.00
_cell.angle_gamma   90.00
#
_symmetry.space_group_name_H-M   'P 1'
#
loop_
_entity.id
_entity.type
_entity.pdbx_description
1 polymer ?
#
loop_
_entity_poly.entity_id
_entity_poly.type
_entity_poly.pdbx_seq_one_letter_code
_entity_poly.pdbx_strand_id
1 'polypeptide(L)' 'MDLSDKKTDINKLRAEIGFVFQQFNLYPHLSVLKNITLAPIKIRNLSQKDAEEQAMTLLKRVGLPEK' A
#
# COMPACT_ATOMS: atom_id res chain seq x y z
N MET A 1 7.19 -23.73 -1.92
CA MET A 1 6.64 -23.00 -0.76
C MET A 1 5.15 -23.29 -0.76
N ASP A 2 4.67 -24.06 0.22
CA ASP A 2 3.25 -24.37 0.32
C ASP A 2 2.53 -23.21 1.02
N LEU A 3 1.58 -22.59 0.31
CA LEU A 3 0.76 -21.48 0.80
C LEU A 3 -0.21 -21.92 1.91
N SER A 4 -0.44 -23.23 2.05
CA SER A 4 -1.37 -23.85 2.99
C SER A 4 -0.70 -24.30 4.29
N ASP A 5 0.63 -24.25 4.37
CA ASP A 5 1.37 -24.60 5.58
C ASP A 5 1.14 -23.53 6.66
N LYS A 6 0.75 -23.95 7.86
CA LYS A 6 0.51 -23.06 9.02
C LYS A 6 1.75 -22.26 9.41
N LYS A 7 2.95 -22.67 8.99
CA LYS A 7 4.21 -21.95 9.22
C LYS A 7 4.41 -20.76 8.29
N THR A 8 3.65 -20.66 7.21
CA THR A 8 3.78 -19.57 6.24
C THR A 8 3.04 -18.34 6.75
N ASP A 9 3.77 -17.25 7.05
CA ASP A 9 3.18 -15.96 7.36
C ASP A 9 2.65 -15.30 6.07
N ILE A 10 1.36 -15.55 5.80
CA ILE A 10 0.68 -15.06 4.61
C ILE A 10 0.68 -13.52 4.54
N ASN A 11 0.66 -12.83 5.69
CA ASN A 11 0.66 -11.36 5.72
C ASN A 11 1.99 -10.79 5.27
N LYS A 12 3.11 -11.39 5.69
CA LYS A 12 4.44 -11.02 5.19
C LYS A 12 4.58 -11.28 3.70
N LEU A 13 4.09 -12.41 3.21
CA LEU A 13 4.13 -12.71 1.78
C LEU A 13 3.32 -11.69 0.96
N ARG A 14 2.12 -11.33 1.41
CA ARG A 14 1.27 -10.32 0.76
C ARG A 14 1.89 -8.92 0.79
N ALA A 15 2.74 -8.61 1.76
CA ALA A 15 3.42 -7.32 1.81
C ALA A 15 4.48 -7.16 0.70
N GLU A 16 4.95 -8.25 0.10
CA GLU A 16 5.92 -8.24 -1.01
C GLU A 16 5.26 -8.39 -2.39
N ILE A 17 3.99 -8.76 -2.46
CA ILE A 17 3.26 -8.98 -3.72
C ILE A 17 2.17 -7.93 -3.88
N GLY A 18 2.32 -7.07 -4.89
CA GLY A 18 1.31 -6.09 -5.27
C GLY A 18 0.17 -6.71 -6.09
N PHE A 19 -1.07 -6.40 -5.74
CA PHE A 19 -2.26 -6.79 -6.49
C PHE A 19 -3.01 -5.55 -6.98
N VAL A 20 -3.49 -5.59 -8.22
CA VAL A 20 -4.37 -4.57 -8.80
C VAL A 20 -5.68 -5.23 -9.19
N PHE A 21 -6.79 -4.63 -8.82
CA PHE A 21 -8.13 -5.14 -9.09
C PHE A 21 -8.72 -4.46 -10.34
N GLN A 22 -9.56 -5.16 -11.09
CA GLN A 22 -10.25 -4.61 -12.27
C GLN A 22 -11.18 -3.45 -11.90
N GLN A 23 -11.84 -3.55 -10.74
CA GLN A 23 -12.60 -2.45 -10.14
C GLN A 23 -11.78 -1.81 -9.02
N PHE A 24 -11.84 -0.49 -8.89
CA PHE A 24 -11.07 0.23 -7.89
C PHE A 24 -11.50 -0.16 -6.47
N ASN A 25 -10.65 -0.91 -5.79
CA ASN A 25 -10.84 -1.30 -4.39
C ASN A 25 -10.17 -0.28 -3.45
N LEU A 26 -10.53 0.99 -3.62
CA LEU A 26 -10.05 2.09 -2.78
C LEU A 26 -10.92 2.25 -1.54
N TYR A 27 -10.34 2.78 -0.46
CA TYR A 27 -11.11 3.20 0.71
C TYR A 27 -11.77 4.56 0.43
N PRO A 28 -13.10 4.62 0.24
CA PRO A 28 -13.78 5.83 -0.26
C PRO A 28 -13.83 6.97 0.75
N HIS A 29 -13.63 6.65 2.04
CA HIS A 29 -13.61 7.62 3.14
C HIS A 29 -12.21 8.19 3.41
N LEU A 30 -11.19 7.77 2.64
CA LEU A 30 -9.81 8.23 2.77
C LEU A 30 -9.41 9.06 1.54
N SER A 31 -8.57 10.07 1.75
CA SER A 31 -7.92 10.79 0.64
C SER A 31 -6.98 9.85 -0.14
N VAL A 32 -6.56 10.25 -1.34
CA VAL A 32 -5.62 9.46 -2.15
C VAL A 32 -4.31 9.25 -1.39
N LEU A 33 -3.78 10.32 -0.78
CA LEU A 33 -2.58 10.23 0.07
C LEU A 33 -2.74 9.19 1.18
N LYS A 34 -3.87 9.22 1.91
CA LYS A 34 -4.16 8.25 2.98
C LYS A 34 -4.35 6.83 2.46
N ASN A 35 -4.95 6.65 1.28
CA ASN A 35 -5.06 5.33 0.65
C ASN A 35 -3.67 4.72 0.36
N ILE A 36 -2.72 5.54 -0.07
CA ILE A 36 -1.36 5.09 -0.41
C ILE A 36 -0.51 4.88 0.86
N THR A 37 -0.61 5.76 1.86
CA THR A 37 0.25 5.71 3.07
C THR A 37 -0.22 4.71 4.11
N LEU A 38 -1.49 4.27 4.09
CA LEU A 38 -2.08 3.40 5.11
C LEU A 38 -1.31 2.09 5.30
N ALA A 39 -0.99 1.37 4.22
CA ALA A 39 -0.28 0.10 4.28
C ALA A 39 1.22 0.26 4.66
N PRO A 40 1.99 1.19 4.06
CA PRO A 40 3.36 1.50 4.48
C PRO A 40 3.49 1.79 5.99
N ILE A 41 2.58 2.59 6.56
CA ILE A 41 2.61 2.93 7.99
C ILE A 41 2.25 1.72 8.85
N LYS A 42 1.13 1.03 8.55
CA LYS A 42 0.63 -0.04 9.43
C LYS A 42 1.39 -1.35 9.34
N ILE A 43 1.94 -1.69 8.18
CA ILE A 43 2.57 -3.00 7.93
C ILE A 43 4.09 -2.90 7.99
N ARG A 44 4.66 -1.81 7.45
CA ARG A 44 6.12 -1.60 7.42
C ARG A 44 6.63 -0.63 8.49
N ASN A 45 5.75 -0.12 9.36
CA ASN A 45 6.09 0.80 10.45
C ASN A 45 6.88 2.04 9.98
N LEU A 46 6.62 2.50 8.76
CA LEU A 46 7.23 3.73 8.23
C LEU A 46 6.71 4.93 9.02
N SER A 47 7.57 5.94 9.19
CA SER A 47 7.13 7.21 9.75
C SER A 47 6.11 7.85 8.80
N GLN A 48 5.22 8.66 9.35
CA GLN A 48 4.23 9.36 8.54
C GLN A 48 4.90 10.21 7.44
N LYS A 49 6.00 10.89 7.78
CA LYS A 49 6.75 11.72 6.85
C LYS A 49 7.33 10.91 5.69
N ASP A 50 7.98 9.78 5.99
CA ASP A 50 8.60 8.94 4.94
C ASP A 50 7.54 8.32 4.03
N ALA A 51 6.40 7.91 4.61
CA ALA A 51 5.28 7.36 3.85
C ALA A 51 4.66 8.42 2.92
N GLU A 52 4.51 9.66 3.38
CA GLU A 52 3.99 10.77 2.56
C GLU A 52 4.94 11.14 1.42
N GLU A 53 6.26 11.16 1.66
CA GLU A 53 7.27 11.42 0.64
C GLU A 53 7.27 10.33 -0.46
N GLN A 54 7.19 9.05 -0.06
CA GLN A 54 7.06 7.93 -0.98
C GLN A 54 5.76 8.02 -1.79
N ALA A 55 4.64 8.29 -1.12
CA ALA A 55 3.35 8.43 -1.78
C ALA A 55 3.35 9.57 -2.80
N MET A 56 3.92 10.72 -2.46
CA MET A 56 4.03 11.85 -3.37
C MET A 56 4.90 11.54 -4.59
N THR A 57 5.99 10.79 -4.41
CA THR A 57 6.83 10.32 -5.51
C THR A 57 6.05 9.40 -6.46
N LEU A 58 5.24 8.47 -5.90
CA LEU A 58 4.38 7.59 -6.69
C LEU A 58 3.30 8.37 -7.43
N LEU A 59 2.63 9.33 -6.77
CA LEU A 59 1.61 10.18 -7.37
C LEU A 59 2.15 11.00 -8.53
N LYS A 60 3.34 11.58 -8.40
CA LYS A 60 4.02 12.29 -9.50
C LYS A 60 4.30 11.35 -10.67
N ARG A 61 4.76 10.12 -10.40
CA ARG A 61 5.07 9.13 -11.45
C ARG A 61 3.83 8.72 -12.26
N VAL A 62 2.66 8.68 -11.63
CA VAL A 62 1.39 8.33 -12.31
C VAL A 62 0.60 9.55 -12.81
N GLY A 63 1.14 10.77 -12.64
CA GLY A 63 0.51 12.00 -13.10
C GLY A 63 -0.67 12.49 -12.27
N LEU A 64 -0.75 12.13 -10.98
CA LEU A 64 -1.84 12.50 -10.06
C LEU A 64 -1.37 13.27 -8.80
N PRO A 65 -0.54 14.33 -8.90
CA PRO A 65 0.00 15.02 -7.71
C PRO A 65 -1.02 15.83 -6.88
N GLU A 66 -2.22 16.15 -7.40
CA GLU A 66 -3.16 17.12 -6.80
C GLU A 66 -4.51 16.52 -6.36
N LYS A 67 -4.59 15.20 -6.09
CA LYS A 67 -5.84 14.47 -5.80
C LYS A 67 -5.94 13.91 -4.38
#